data_AF-A0A7J7SYC4-F1
#
_entry.id   AF-A0A7J7SYC4-F1
#
_cell.length_a   1.000
_cell.length_b   1.000
_cell.length_c   1.000
_cell.angle_alpha   90.00
_cell.angle_beta   90.00
_cell.angle_gamma   90.00
#
_symmetry.space_group_name_H-M   'P 1'
#
loop_
_entity.id
_entity.type
_entity.pdbx_description
1 polymer ?
#
loop_
_entity_poly.entity_id
_entity_poly.type
_entity_poly.pdbx_seq_one_letter_code
_entity_poly.pdbx_strand_id
1 'polypeptide(L)'
;MLPEKSRRTVGKNTGLSCPFAGSCKINKAQRRHCPACRLRKCLDAGMKKEMILSAEALAQRRARQAQRRARQAAEQLSQEQRALVQTLLGAHSRHLGSMFHQFVLFKSPQHLFTRQPRLPGLVPVLPLLTHFADINTFMVQQVVKFTKDLPVFRSLPLEDQISLLKGATIEICHIALNTTFCLQSQHFLCGPLCYTIEDGAHDRPGVTQREEIEQMQEEMALTLQTYIKDQQPRPRDRFLYAKLLGLLAELRSINSAYGHQLQHVQGLSAMMPLLQEVCS
;
A
#
# COMPACT_ATOMS: atom_id res chain seq x y z
N MET A 1 -6.94 5.37 -45.43
CA MET A 1 -5.91 4.39 -45.02
C MET A 1 -5.88 3.26 -46.05
N LEU A 2 -4.72 2.98 -46.67
CA LEU A 2 -4.58 1.87 -47.62
C LEU A 2 -4.73 0.51 -46.89
N PRO A 3 -5.48 -0.46 -47.43
CA PRO A 3 -5.54 -1.81 -46.87
C PRO A 3 -4.14 -2.46 -46.86
N GLU A 4 -3.81 -3.27 -45.85
CA GLU A 4 -2.46 -3.82 -45.59
C GLU A 4 -1.74 -4.38 -46.83
N LYS A 5 -2.48 -4.98 -47.77
CA LYS A 5 -1.94 -5.58 -49.00
C LYS A 5 -1.48 -4.56 -50.05
N SER A 6 -2.02 -3.34 -50.05
CA SER A 6 -1.58 -2.24 -50.93
C SER A 6 -0.37 -1.47 -50.37
N ARG A 7 -0.09 -1.58 -49.05
CA ARG A 7 1.12 -0.99 -48.41
C ARG A 7 2.42 -1.67 -48.86
N ARG A 8 2.41 -2.99 -49.03
CA ARG A 8 3.60 -3.77 -49.48
C ARG A 8 4.04 -3.42 -50.91
N THR A 9 3.09 -2.97 -51.72
CA THR A 9 3.26 -2.67 -53.15
C THR A 9 3.88 -1.29 -53.41
N VAL A 10 3.76 -0.37 -52.46
CA VAL A 10 4.19 1.02 -52.58
C VAL A 10 5.56 1.27 -51.93
N GLY A 11 5.93 0.46 -50.92
CA GLY A 11 7.25 0.53 -50.26
C GLY A 11 8.39 -0.15 -51.02
N LYS A 12 8.08 -1.07 -51.93
CA LYS A 12 9.01 -1.52 -52.97
C LYS A 12 8.73 -0.63 -54.17
N ASN A 13 9.70 0.14 -54.64
CA ASN A 13 9.58 0.99 -55.83
C ASN A 13 9.53 0.10 -57.10
N THR A 14 8.64 -0.88 -57.13
CA THR A 14 8.49 -1.81 -58.23
C THR A 14 7.66 -1.14 -59.30
N GLY A 15 8.29 -0.91 -60.46
CA GLY A 15 7.63 -0.53 -61.71
C GLY A 15 6.64 -1.61 -62.12
N LEU A 16 5.46 -1.58 -61.51
CA LEU A 16 4.40 -2.53 -61.78
C LEU A 16 3.79 -2.19 -63.14
N SER A 17 4.18 -2.96 -64.15
CA SER A 17 3.55 -2.92 -65.47
C SER A 17 2.35 -3.86 -65.52
N CYS A 18 1.33 -3.49 -66.29
CA CYS A 18 0.22 -4.38 -66.56
C CYS A 18 0.68 -5.41 -67.60
N PRO A 19 0.56 -6.72 -67.36
CA PRO A 19 0.85 -7.73 -68.38
C PRO A 19 -0.25 -7.84 -69.46
N PHE A 20 -1.27 -6.97 -69.39
CA PHE A 20 -2.42 -6.93 -70.29
C PHE A 20 -2.58 -5.48 -70.83
N ALA A 21 -3.78 -5.11 -71.29
CA ALA A 21 -4.09 -3.80 -71.88
C ALA A 21 -4.20 -2.61 -70.88
N GLY A 22 -3.76 -2.75 -69.63
CA GLY A 22 -3.84 -1.65 -68.64
C GLY A 22 -5.25 -1.29 -68.12
N SER A 23 -6.29 -2.04 -68.51
CA SER A 23 -7.70 -1.79 -68.18
C SER A 23 -8.39 -2.95 -67.44
N CYS A 24 -7.63 -3.77 -66.70
CA CYS A 24 -8.16 -4.97 -66.05
C CYS A 24 -9.30 -4.67 -65.05
N LYS A 25 -10.40 -5.42 -65.13
CA LYS A 25 -11.54 -5.31 -64.20
C LYS A 25 -11.18 -5.87 -62.82
N ILE A 26 -11.09 -5.00 -61.80
CA ILE A 26 -10.72 -5.41 -60.43
C ILE A 26 -11.96 -5.73 -59.59
N ASN A 27 -12.15 -7.01 -59.26
CA ASN A 27 -13.18 -7.55 -58.35
C ASN A 27 -12.57 -8.49 -57.27
N LYS A 28 -13.39 -9.03 -56.35
CA LYS A 28 -12.91 -9.88 -55.23
C LYS A 28 -12.09 -11.09 -55.68
N ALA A 29 -12.51 -11.76 -56.75
CA ALA A 29 -11.86 -12.95 -57.30
C ALA A 29 -10.60 -12.61 -58.11
N GLN A 30 -10.65 -11.54 -58.91
CA GLN A 30 -9.64 -11.23 -59.93
C GLN A 30 -8.59 -10.21 -59.47
N ARG A 31 -8.76 -9.53 -58.33
CA ARG A 31 -7.83 -8.50 -57.79
C ARG A 31 -6.37 -8.96 -57.55
N ARG A 32 -6.05 -10.24 -57.68
CA ARG A 32 -4.67 -10.74 -57.59
C ARG A 32 -3.97 -10.85 -58.95
N HIS A 33 -4.72 -10.86 -60.06
CA HIS A 33 -4.20 -11.10 -61.41
C HIS A 33 -3.42 -9.92 -61.99
N CYS A 34 -3.72 -8.69 -61.58
CA CYS A 34 -2.98 -7.51 -62.03
C CYS A 34 -2.75 -6.53 -60.87
N PRO A 35 -1.55 -6.54 -60.26
CA PRO A 35 -1.18 -5.61 -59.20
C PRO A 35 -1.14 -4.14 -59.69
N ALA A 36 -0.77 -3.89 -60.95
CA ALA A 36 -0.70 -2.55 -61.54
C ALA A 36 -2.08 -1.89 -61.65
N CYS A 37 -3.05 -2.53 -62.29
CA CYS A 37 -4.42 -2.02 -62.40
C CYS A 37 -5.12 -1.92 -61.03
N ARG A 38 -4.78 -2.81 -60.09
CA ARG A 38 -5.27 -2.71 -58.71
C ARG A 38 -4.73 -1.48 -58.00
N LEU A 39 -3.44 -1.19 -58.12
CA LEU A 39 -2.84 -0.01 -57.50
C LEU A 39 -3.43 1.26 -58.10
N ARG A 40 -3.58 1.34 -59.44
CA ARG A 40 -4.21 2.47 -60.13
C ARG A 40 -5.64 2.72 -59.60
N LYS A 41 -6.47 1.68 -59.55
CA LYS A 41 -7.82 1.79 -58.95
C LYS A 41 -7.83 2.23 -57.49
N CYS A 42 -6.81 1.88 -56.70
CA CYS A 42 -6.67 2.40 -55.32
C CYS A 42 -6.38 3.91 -55.31
N LEU A 43 -5.49 4.38 -56.17
CA LEU A 43 -5.15 5.81 -56.30
C LEU A 43 -6.35 6.60 -56.83
N ASP A 44 -7.05 6.09 -57.85
CA ASP A 44 -8.26 6.71 -58.43
C ASP A 44 -9.39 6.82 -57.40
N ALA A 45 -9.45 5.89 -56.44
CA ALA A 45 -10.37 5.95 -55.30
C ALA A 45 -9.91 6.92 -54.19
N GLY A 46 -8.89 7.76 -54.44
CA GLY A 46 -8.39 8.79 -53.53
C GLY A 46 -7.39 8.28 -52.47
N MET A 47 -6.84 7.08 -52.62
CA MET A 47 -5.82 6.60 -51.68
C MET A 47 -4.47 7.28 -51.92
N LYS A 48 -4.01 8.01 -50.92
CA LYS A 48 -2.79 8.80 -50.94
C LYS A 48 -1.55 7.98 -50.53
N LYS A 49 -0.51 7.97 -51.38
CA LYS A 49 0.78 7.26 -51.13
C LYS A 49 1.53 7.88 -49.97
N GLU A 50 1.46 9.20 -49.84
CA GLU A 50 1.99 10.03 -48.76
C GLU A 50 1.38 9.72 -47.39
N MET A 51 0.20 9.08 -47.33
CA MET A 51 -0.45 8.64 -46.09
C MET A 51 0.00 7.25 -45.63
N ILE A 52 0.97 6.64 -46.31
CA ILE A 52 1.70 5.47 -45.82
C ILE A 52 2.87 5.96 -44.96
N LEU A 53 2.93 5.51 -43.70
CA LEU A 53 4.08 5.75 -42.82
C LEU A 53 5.38 5.39 -43.57
N SER A 54 6.31 6.34 -43.64
CA SER A 54 7.63 6.12 -44.21
C SER A 54 8.36 4.98 -43.47
N ALA A 55 9.34 4.37 -44.12
CA ALA A 55 10.18 3.36 -43.47
C ALA A 55 10.81 3.93 -42.18
N GLU A 56 11.18 5.21 -42.20
CA GLU A 56 11.69 5.95 -41.06
C GLU A 56 10.65 6.13 -39.94
N ALA A 57 9.43 6.57 -40.27
CA ALA A 57 8.36 6.72 -39.28
C ALA A 57 7.96 5.37 -38.64
N LEU A 58 8.00 4.28 -39.41
CA LEU A 58 7.77 2.93 -38.88
C LEU A 58 8.92 2.47 -37.97
N ALA A 59 10.18 2.76 -38.33
CA ALA A 59 11.35 2.47 -37.52
C ALA A 59 11.31 3.25 -36.19
N GLN A 60 11.00 4.55 -36.22
CA GLN A 60 10.82 5.37 -35.02
C GLN A 60 9.71 4.84 -34.11
N ARG A 61 8.58 4.40 -34.68
CA ARG A 61 7.48 3.81 -33.89
C ARG A 61 7.89 2.50 -33.23
N ARG A 62 8.65 1.64 -33.94
CA ARG A 62 9.21 0.40 -33.38
C ARG A 62 10.22 0.68 -32.27
N ALA A 63 11.11 1.66 -32.46
CA ALA A 63 12.08 2.08 -31.45
C ALA A 63 11.39 2.59 -30.18
N ARG A 64 10.37 3.46 -30.30
CA ARG A 64 9.57 3.93 -29.16
C ARG A 64 8.85 2.79 -28.43
N GLN A 65 8.32 1.80 -29.16
CA GLN A 65 7.67 0.64 -28.55
C GLN A 65 8.66 -0.29 -27.85
N ALA A 66 9.83 -0.52 -28.45
CA ALA A 66 10.93 -1.27 -27.82
C ALA A 66 11.43 -0.57 -26.55
N GLN A 67 11.60 0.76 -26.59
CA GLN A 67 12.02 1.54 -25.43
C GLN A 67 10.97 1.49 -24.30
N ARG A 68 9.67 1.56 -24.62
CA ARG A 68 8.59 1.38 -23.62
C ARG A 68 8.62 -0.01 -23.00
N ARG A 69 8.81 -1.06 -23.80
CA ARG A 69 8.93 -2.45 -23.30
C ARG A 69 10.16 -2.63 -22.44
N ALA A 70 11.30 -2.04 -22.82
CA ALA A 70 12.52 -2.08 -22.03
C ALA A 70 12.36 -1.37 -20.68
N ARG A 71 11.71 -0.19 -20.65
CA ARG A 71 11.39 0.51 -19.40
C ARG A 71 10.48 -0.32 -18.50
N GLN A 72 9.42 -0.91 -19.05
CA GLN A 72 8.52 -1.77 -18.29
C GLN A 72 9.19 -3.04 -17.77
N ALA A 73 10.12 -3.62 -18.53
CA ALA A 73 10.90 -4.78 -18.08
C ALA A 73 11.88 -4.41 -16.97
N ALA A 74 12.48 -3.22 -17.03
CA ALA A 74 13.36 -2.69 -15.99
C ALA A 74 12.63 -2.35 -14.68
N GLU A 75 11.34 -2.03 -14.74
CA GLU A 75 10.48 -1.76 -13.58
C GLU A 75 9.97 -3.04 -12.87
N GLN A 76 10.30 -4.24 -13.39
CA GLN A 76 9.87 -5.48 -12.75
C GLN A 76 10.81 -5.88 -11.61
N LEU A 77 10.22 -6.30 -10.49
CA LEU A 77 10.96 -6.86 -9.35
C LEU A 77 11.77 -8.09 -9.76
N SER A 78 13.02 -8.16 -9.29
CA SER A 78 13.88 -9.34 -9.42
C SER A 78 13.28 -10.55 -8.69
N GLN A 79 13.75 -11.76 -8.99
CA GLN A 79 13.28 -12.97 -8.31
C GLN A 79 13.54 -12.91 -6.79
N GLU A 80 14.70 -12.40 -6.39
CA GLU A 80 15.07 -12.19 -4.99
C GLU A 80 14.15 -11.17 -4.31
N GLN A 81 13.87 -10.04 -4.96
CA GLN A 81 12.94 -9.03 -4.44
C GLN A 81 11.53 -9.59 -4.27
N ARG A 82 11.05 -10.41 -5.21
CA ARG A 82 9.74 -11.08 -5.09
C ARG A 82 9.72 -12.05 -3.91
N ALA A 83 10.77 -12.84 -3.72
CA ALA A 83 10.88 -13.76 -2.58
C ALA A 83 10.88 -13.02 -1.24
N LEU A 84 11.60 -11.89 -1.16
CA LEU A 84 11.60 -11.03 0.01
C LEU A 84 10.21 -10.46 0.31
N VAL A 85 9.51 -9.93 -0.71
CA VAL A 85 8.14 -9.42 -0.56
C VAL A 85 7.19 -10.52 -0.06
N GLN A 86 7.26 -11.73 -0.61
CA GLN A 86 6.44 -12.85 -0.15
C GLN A 86 6.74 -13.24 1.30
N THR A 87 8.02 -13.20 1.69
CA THR A 87 8.43 -13.49 3.07
C THR A 87 7.87 -12.45 4.03
N LEU A 88 8.01 -11.16 3.70
CA LEU A 88 7.48 -10.04 4.49
C LEU A 88 5.96 -10.11 4.63
N LEU A 89 5.23 -10.30 3.53
CA LEU A 89 3.77 -10.40 3.54
C LEU A 89 3.29 -11.63 4.32
N GLY A 90 3.95 -12.77 4.15
CA GLY A 90 3.63 -13.99 4.89
C GLY A 90 3.85 -13.83 6.40
N ALA A 91 4.99 -13.28 6.81
CA ALA A 91 5.29 -13.00 8.21
C ALA A 91 4.31 -11.98 8.80
N HIS A 92 4.06 -10.88 8.09
CA HIS A 92 3.11 -9.85 8.50
C HIS A 92 1.71 -10.45 8.69
N SER A 93 1.21 -11.23 7.72
CA SER A 93 -0.11 -11.84 7.80
C SER A 93 -0.25 -12.79 8.99
N ARG A 94 0.79 -13.58 9.30
CA ARG A 94 0.75 -14.54 10.41
C ARG A 94 0.72 -13.84 11.76
N HIS A 95 1.59 -12.84 11.96
CA HIS A 95 1.81 -12.26 13.28
C HIS A 95 1.07 -10.93 13.48
N LEU A 96 1.15 -9.99 12.54
CA LEU A 96 0.56 -8.65 12.69
C LEU A 96 -0.87 -8.55 12.15
N GLY A 97 -1.18 -9.24 11.05
CA GLY A 97 -2.51 -9.23 10.46
C GLY A 97 -3.55 -10.01 11.27
N SER A 98 -3.11 -11.04 12.01
CA SER A 98 -4.02 -11.93 12.75
C SER A 98 -4.14 -11.61 14.24
N MET A 99 -3.20 -10.85 14.82
CA MET A 99 -3.09 -10.64 16.28
C MET A 99 -4.36 -10.07 16.93
N PHE A 100 -5.04 -9.14 16.26
CA PHE A 100 -6.20 -8.46 16.84
C PHE A 100 -7.38 -9.39 17.11
N HIS A 101 -7.52 -10.48 16.35
CA HIS A 101 -8.55 -11.49 16.60
C HIS A 101 -8.32 -12.25 17.90
N GLN A 102 -7.07 -12.30 18.37
CA GLN A 102 -6.68 -12.99 19.59
C GLN A 102 -6.85 -12.13 20.85
N PHE A 103 -7.23 -10.84 20.71
CA PHE A 103 -7.43 -9.98 21.88
C PHE A 103 -8.54 -10.47 22.81
N VAL A 104 -9.49 -11.24 22.29
CA VAL A 104 -10.55 -11.90 23.08
C VAL A 104 -10.06 -12.97 24.04
N LEU A 105 -8.83 -13.47 23.83
CA LEU A 105 -8.24 -14.48 24.69
C LEU A 105 -7.80 -13.88 26.04
N PHE A 106 -7.73 -12.56 26.13
CA PHE A 106 -7.41 -11.82 27.34
C PHE A 106 -8.68 -11.39 28.07
N LYS A 107 -8.56 -11.17 29.38
CA LYS A 107 -9.68 -10.79 30.25
C LYS A 107 -10.19 -9.38 29.90
N SER A 108 -11.11 -9.33 28.95
CA SER A 108 -11.66 -8.09 28.40
C SER A 108 -12.88 -7.64 29.21
N PRO A 109 -13.00 -6.35 29.57
CA PRO A 109 -14.24 -5.81 30.09
C PRO A 109 -15.43 -6.05 29.15
N GLN A 110 -16.58 -6.44 29.69
CA GLN A 110 -17.78 -6.79 28.90
C GLN A 110 -18.21 -5.69 27.94
N HIS A 111 -17.95 -4.45 28.32
CA HIS A 111 -18.32 -3.28 27.57
C HIS A 111 -17.62 -3.18 26.20
N LEU A 112 -16.47 -3.85 26.02
CA LEU A 112 -15.71 -3.84 24.76
C LEU A 112 -16.41 -4.69 23.69
N PHE A 113 -17.35 -5.56 24.08
CA PHE A 113 -18.14 -6.36 23.16
C PHE A 113 -19.37 -5.62 22.62
N THR A 114 -19.71 -4.47 23.20
CA THR A 114 -20.92 -3.69 22.87
C THR A 114 -20.54 -2.40 22.15
N ARG A 115 -21.11 -2.14 20.96
CA ARG A 115 -20.91 -0.91 20.16
C ARG A 115 -21.77 0.29 20.60
N GLN A 116 -22.24 0.30 21.85
CA GLN A 116 -23.16 1.34 22.32
C GLN A 116 -22.42 2.50 23.00
N PRO A 117 -22.88 3.76 22.81
CA PRO A 117 -22.35 4.92 23.51
C PRO A 117 -22.61 4.78 25.02
N ARG A 118 -21.62 5.14 25.85
CA ARG A 118 -21.68 4.94 27.31
C ARG A 118 -22.06 6.20 28.07
N LEU A 119 -22.63 5.99 29.27
CA LEU A 119 -22.62 6.97 30.35
C LEU A 119 -21.20 7.06 30.95
N PRO A 120 -20.65 8.27 31.14
CA PRO A 120 -19.39 8.47 31.86
C PRO A 120 -19.46 7.96 33.31
N GLY A 121 -18.45 7.22 33.78
CA GLY A 121 -18.18 7.04 35.22
C GLY A 121 -18.38 5.65 35.85
N LEU A 122 -18.64 4.57 35.10
CA LEU A 122 -18.94 3.24 35.67
C LEU A 122 -18.00 2.10 35.27
N VAL A 123 -16.87 2.39 34.61
CA VAL A 123 -15.87 1.36 34.27
C VAL A 123 -14.91 1.18 35.44
N PRO A 124 -14.73 -0.04 35.96
CA PRO A 124 -13.63 -0.31 36.88
C PRO A 124 -12.29 -0.12 36.14
N VAL A 125 -11.56 0.93 36.52
CA VAL A 125 -10.28 1.39 35.96
C VAL A 125 -9.23 0.26 35.87
N LEU A 126 -9.15 -0.54 36.94
CA LEU A 126 -8.10 -1.54 37.09
C LEU A 126 -8.24 -2.73 36.10
N PRO A 127 -9.43 -3.35 35.91
CA PRO A 127 -9.65 -4.36 34.89
C PRO A 127 -9.30 -3.95 33.45
N LEU A 128 -9.59 -2.71 33.06
CA LEU A 128 -9.28 -2.21 31.72
C LEU A 128 -7.78 -2.00 31.54
N LEU A 129 -7.10 -1.43 32.54
CA LEU A 129 -5.65 -1.27 32.54
C LEU A 129 -4.92 -2.62 32.47
N THR A 130 -5.38 -3.63 33.22
CA THR A 130 -4.80 -4.98 33.14
C THR A 130 -5.01 -5.63 31.77
N HIS A 131 -6.18 -5.43 31.16
CA HIS A 131 -6.45 -5.90 29.80
C HIS A 131 -5.50 -5.23 28.79
N PHE A 132 -5.30 -3.91 28.89
CA PHE A 132 -4.33 -3.21 28.05
C PHE A 132 -2.91 -3.70 28.27
N ALA A 133 -2.51 -3.99 29.50
CA ALA A 133 -1.20 -4.53 29.81
C ALA A 133 -0.94 -5.88 29.12
N ASP A 134 -1.91 -6.78 29.20
CA ASP A 134 -1.85 -8.09 28.60
C ASP A 134 -1.77 -8.01 27.06
N ILE A 135 -2.68 -7.25 26.43
CA ILE A 135 -2.69 -7.15 24.95
C ILE A 135 -1.44 -6.46 24.43
N ASN A 136 -0.93 -5.40 25.08
CA ASN A 136 0.30 -4.74 24.66
C ASN A 136 1.51 -5.66 24.75
N THR A 137 1.63 -6.43 25.84
CA THR A 137 2.67 -7.46 25.97
C THR A 137 2.58 -8.48 24.84
N PHE A 138 1.36 -8.93 24.52
CA PHE A 138 1.13 -9.81 23.39
C PHE A 138 1.49 -9.16 22.05
N MET A 139 1.18 -7.88 21.84
CA MET A 139 1.54 -7.16 20.62
C MET A 139 3.06 -7.13 20.43
N VAL A 140 3.81 -6.79 21.47
CA VAL A 140 5.28 -6.80 21.46
C VAL A 140 5.80 -8.21 21.08
N GLN A 141 5.23 -9.26 21.67
CA GLN A 141 5.61 -10.64 21.32
C GLN A 141 5.32 -10.98 19.86
N GLN A 142 4.23 -10.50 19.27
CA GLN A 142 3.92 -10.70 17.86
C GLN A 142 4.89 -9.94 16.95
N VAL A 143 5.32 -8.73 17.33
CA VAL A 143 6.37 -8.00 16.60
C VAL A 143 7.70 -8.78 16.64
N VAL A 144 8.09 -9.31 17.80
CA VAL A 144 9.31 -10.15 17.92
C VAL A 144 9.20 -11.43 17.08
N LYS A 145 8.03 -12.08 17.05
CA LYS A 145 7.80 -13.25 16.18
C LYS A 145 7.85 -12.87 14.69
N PHE A 146 7.28 -11.72 14.33
CA PHE A 146 7.35 -11.17 12.98
C PHE A 146 8.80 -10.96 12.53
N THR A 147 9.64 -10.30 13.34
CA THR A 147 11.04 -10.06 12.95
C THR A 147 11.85 -11.35 12.87
N LYS A 148 11.57 -12.34 13.73
CA LYS A 148 12.20 -13.66 13.67
C LYS A 148 11.86 -14.47 12.40
N ASP A 149 10.78 -14.16 11.71
CA ASP A 149 10.44 -14.79 10.42
C ASP A 149 11.19 -14.14 9.24
N LEU A 150 11.92 -13.04 9.46
CA LEU A 150 12.63 -12.32 8.40
C LEU A 150 14.11 -12.76 8.33
N PRO A 151 14.55 -13.42 7.23
CA PRO A 151 15.93 -13.91 7.11
C PRO A 151 16.98 -12.80 7.28
N VAL A 152 16.72 -11.62 6.71
CA VAL A 152 17.63 -10.46 6.77
C VAL A 152 17.79 -9.93 8.21
N PHE A 153 16.72 -9.99 9.01
CA PHE A 153 16.78 -9.58 10.41
C PHE A 153 17.56 -10.60 11.25
N ARG A 154 17.31 -11.91 11.03
CA ARG A 154 18.01 -13.00 11.73
C ARG A 154 19.51 -13.02 11.47
N SER A 155 19.96 -12.53 10.31
CA SER A 155 21.38 -12.47 9.97
C SER A 155 22.13 -11.33 10.67
N LEU A 156 21.44 -10.40 11.33
CA LEU A 156 22.07 -9.30 12.06
C LEU A 156 22.69 -9.79 13.39
N PRO A 157 23.72 -9.12 13.90
CA PRO A 157 24.19 -9.28 15.27
C PRO A 157 23.05 -9.17 16.29
N LEU A 158 23.15 -9.90 17.40
CA LEU A 158 22.10 -9.91 18.43
C LEU A 158 21.85 -8.51 19.03
N GLU A 159 22.92 -7.73 19.22
CA GLU A 159 22.85 -6.35 19.72
C GLU A 159 22.05 -5.43 18.78
N ASP A 160 22.26 -5.57 17.46
CA ASP A 160 21.51 -4.83 16.44
C ASP A 160 20.04 -5.25 16.42
N GLN A 161 19.76 -6.56 16.52
CA GLN A 161 18.38 -7.05 16.60
C GLN A 161 17.64 -6.46 17.81
N ILE A 162 18.28 -6.42 18.97
CA ILE A 162 17.72 -5.83 20.20
C ILE A 162 17.49 -4.33 20.00
N SER A 163 18.49 -3.61 19.51
CA SER A 163 18.42 -2.16 19.30
C SER A 163 17.31 -1.77 18.32
N LEU A 164 17.17 -2.52 17.22
CA LEU A 164 16.11 -2.31 16.23
C LEU A 164 14.72 -2.61 16.83
N LEU A 165 14.59 -3.67 17.63
CA LEU A 165 13.32 -3.99 18.30
C LEU A 165 12.94 -2.90 19.31
N LYS A 166 13.89 -2.42 20.13
CA LYS A 166 13.65 -1.31 21.06
C LYS A 166 13.19 -0.05 20.33
N GLY A 167 13.86 0.30 19.23
CA GLY A 167 13.57 1.51 18.47
C GLY A 167 12.24 1.47 17.69
N ALA A 168 11.80 0.30 17.22
CA ALA A 168 10.69 0.21 16.25
C ALA A 168 9.42 -0.48 16.77
N THR A 169 9.49 -1.25 17.86
CA THR A 169 8.35 -2.11 18.27
C THR A 169 7.08 -1.32 18.53
N ILE A 170 7.17 -0.21 19.26
CA ILE A 170 6.02 0.63 19.57
C ILE A 170 5.42 1.25 18.31
N GLU A 171 6.27 1.76 17.41
CA GLU A 171 5.83 2.32 16.13
C GLU A 171 5.10 1.27 15.28
N ILE A 172 5.62 0.04 15.22
CA ILE A 172 4.98 -1.08 14.51
C ILE A 172 3.62 -1.41 15.14
N CYS A 173 3.53 -1.47 16.47
CA CYS A 173 2.26 -1.68 17.17
C CYS A 173 1.24 -0.57 16.87
N HIS A 174 1.66 0.70 16.88
CA HIS A 174 0.81 1.84 16.54
C HIS A 174 0.32 1.78 15.09
N ILE A 175 1.22 1.52 14.13
CA ILE A 175 0.84 1.37 12.71
C ILE A 175 -0.19 0.24 12.59
N ALA A 176 0.09 -0.93 13.15
CA ALA A 176 -0.78 -2.09 13.08
C ALA A 176 -2.16 -1.80 13.69
N LEU A 177 -2.21 -1.20 14.88
CA LEU A 177 -3.47 -0.86 15.54
C LEU A 177 -4.27 0.17 14.73
N ASN A 178 -3.63 1.17 14.16
CA ASN A 178 -4.29 2.18 13.31
C ASN A 178 -4.94 1.55 12.06
N THR A 179 -4.46 0.40 11.57
CA THR A 179 -5.15 -0.31 10.47
C THR A 179 -6.53 -0.85 10.85
N THR A 180 -6.83 -0.93 12.15
CA THR A 180 -8.13 -1.37 12.68
C THR A 180 -9.09 -0.20 12.96
N PHE A 181 -8.63 1.04 12.83
CA PHE A 181 -9.43 2.24 13.13
C PHE A 181 -10.46 2.49 12.03
N CYS A 182 -11.74 2.60 12.42
CA CYS A 182 -12.83 2.96 11.53
C CYS A 182 -13.15 4.45 11.65
N LEU A 183 -12.84 5.23 10.61
CA LEU A 183 -13.14 6.67 10.59
C LEU A 183 -14.63 7.01 10.75
N GLN A 184 -15.52 6.14 10.30
CA GLN A 184 -16.96 6.39 10.35
C GLN A 184 -17.51 6.27 11.77
N SER A 185 -17.05 5.27 12.53
CA SER A 185 -17.49 5.06 13.91
C SER A 185 -16.55 5.68 14.94
N GLN A 186 -15.37 6.16 14.54
CA GLN A 186 -14.30 6.63 15.45
C GLN A 186 -13.86 5.55 16.47
N HIS A 187 -13.95 4.27 16.09
CA HIS A 187 -13.61 3.14 16.96
C HIS A 187 -12.50 2.27 16.36
N PHE A 188 -11.71 1.63 17.21
CA PHE A 188 -10.80 0.55 16.83
C PHE A 188 -11.54 -0.79 16.86
N LEU A 189 -11.50 -1.52 15.75
CA LEU A 189 -12.20 -2.79 15.57
C LEU A 189 -11.19 -3.95 15.59
N CYS A 190 -10.92 -4.48 16.77
CA CYS A 190 -9.93 -5.54 16.98
C CYS A 190 -10.63 -6.88 17.18
N GLY A 191 -10.91 -7.58 16.08
CA GLY A 191 -11.74 -8.78 16.12
C GLY A 191 -13.16 -8.43 16.57
N PRO A 192 -13.71 -9.11 17.60
CA PRO A 192 -15.02 -8.78 18.15
C PRO A 192 -14.97 -7.70 19.24
N LEU A 193 -13.79 -7.19 19.60
CA LEU A 193 -13.65 -6.10 20.57
C LEU A 193 -13.67 -4.76 19.86
N CYS A 194 -14.35 -3.79 20.47
CA CYS A 194 -14.52 -2.43 20.00
C CYS A 194 -13.95 -1.48 21.06
N TYR A 195 -12.91 -0.73 20.70
CA TYR A 195 -12.30 0.27 21.57
C TYR A 195 -12.60 1.68 21.05
N THR A 196 -12.73 2.61 21.97
CA THR A 196 -12.87 4.05 21.73
C THR A 196 -11.57 4.76 22.14
N ILE A 197 -11.41 6.01 21.72
CA ILE A 197 -10.29 6.85 22.17
C ILE A 197 -10.37 7.07 23.69
N GLU A 198 -11.59 7.19 24.23
CA GLU A 198 -11.87 7.39 25.66
C GLU A 198 -11.41 6.22 26.54
N ASP A 199 -11.51 4.97 26.05
CA ASP A 199 -11.04 3.79 26.80
C ASP A 199 -9.54 3.91 27.16
N GLY A 200 -8.73 4.63 26.37
CA GLY A 200 -7.31 4.91 26.67
C GLY A 200 -7.03 6.21 27.44
N ALA A 201 -8.02 7.10 27.56
CA ALA A 201 -7.89 8.44 28.11
C ALA A 201 -8.39 8.57 29.55
N HIS A 202 -9.45 7.85 29.92
CA HIS A 202 -10.15 8.10 31.20
C HIS A 202 -9.46 7.55 32.46
N ASP A 203 -8.50 6.64 32.30
CA ASP A 203 -8.18 5.67 33.35
C ASP A 203 -6.71 5.70 33.82
N ARG A 204 -6.15 6.90 34.02
CA ARG A 204 -4.82 7.05 34.62
C ARG A 204 -4.88 7.78 35.98
N PRO A 205 -4.77 7.08 37.11
CA PRO A 205 -4.54 7.74 38.39
C PRO A 205 -3.17 8.44 38.33
N GLY A 206 -3.17 9.78 38.34
CA GLY A 206 -1.96 10.61 38.26
C GLY A 206 -1.90 11.59 37.08
N VAL A 207 -2.81 11.49 36.10
CA VAL A 207 -2.91 12.50 35.02
C VAL A 207 -3.67 13.71 35.54
N THR A 208 -2.97 14.84 35.67
CA THR A 208 -3.50 16.12 36.15
C THR A 208 -4.05 16.99 35.01
N GLN A 209 -3.51 16.87 33.80
CA GLN A 209 -3.86 17.68 32.61
C GLN A 209 -4.76 16.91 31.63
N ARG A 210 -5.95 16.50 32.08
CA ARG A 210 -6.87 15.68 31.27
C ARG A 210 -7.38 16.41 30.03
N GLU A 211 -7.78 17.67 30.19
CA GLU A 211 -8.31 18.50 29.09
C GLU A 211 -7.28 18.70 27.97
N GLU A 212 -6.01 18.95 28.31
CA GLU A 212 -4.93 19.11 27.33
C GLU A 212 -4.67 17.81 26.54
N ILE A 213 -4.75 16.66 27.21
CA ILE A 213 -4.56 15.36 26.56
C ILE A 213 -5.74 15.03 25.64
N GLU A 214 -6.97 15.30 26.07
CA GLU A 214 -8.17 15.12 25.25
C GLU A 214 -8.11 16.02 24.01
N GLN A 215 -7.75 17.29 24.17
CA GLN A 215 -7.58 18.23 23.07
C GLN A 215 -6.50 17.75 22.07
N MET A 216 -5.38 17.25 22.56
CA MET A 216 -4.29 16.72 21.73
C MET A 216 -4.70 15.44 20.98
N GLN A 217 -5.44 14.55 21.64
CA GLN A 217 -5.96 13.33 21.02
C GLN A 217 -7.00 13.65 19.94
N GLU A 218 -7.88 14.61 20.18
CA GLU A 218 -8.88 15.08 19.23
C GLU A 218 -8.21 15.76 18.02
N GLU A 219 -7.24 16.65 18.24
CA GLU A 219 -6.46 17.30 17.18
C GLU A 219 -5.75 16.25 16.30
N MET A 220 -5.18 15.22 16.91
CA MET A 220 -4.53 14.13 16.18
C MET A 220 -5.52 13.28 15.39
N ALA A 221 -6.68 12.96 15.97
CA ALA A 221 -7.75 12.23 15.26
C ALA A 221 -8.29 13.02 14.06
N LEU A 222 -8.51 14.33 14.22
CA LEU A 222 -8.94 15.23 13.15
C LEU A 222 -7.88 15.42 12.07
N THR A 223 -6.61 15.52 12.46
CA THR A 223 -5.47 15.60 11.53
C THR A 223 -5.37 14.33 10.70
N LEU A 224 -5.46 13.15 11.35
CA LEU A 224 -5.47 11.86 10.67
C LEU A 224 -6.68 11.72 9.74
N GLN A 225 -7.86 12.15 10.19
CA GLN A 225 -9.07 12.14 9.37
C GLN A 225 -8.91 13.04 8.13
N THR A 226 -8.40 14.26 8.30
CA THR A 226 -8.15 15.22 7.21
C THR A 226 -7.12 14.68 6.24
N TYR A 227 -6.02 14.13 6.75
CA TYR A 227 -5.03 13.44 5.94
C TYR A 227 -5.68 12.32 5.12
N ILE A 228 -6.46 11.42 5.72
CA ILE A 228 -7.07 10.31 4.98
C ILE A 228 -8.06 10.82 3.92
N LYS A 229 -8.84 11.87 4.23
CA LYS A 229 -9.77 12.50 3.29
C LYS A 229 -9.03 13.13 2.10
N ASP A 230 -7.95 13.87 2.34
CA ASP A 230 -7.12 14.51 1.30
C ASP A 230 -6.40 13.50 0.39
N GLN A 231 -6.28 12.25 0.84
CA GLN A 231 -5.59 11.19 0.10
C GLN A 231 -6.50 10.44 -0.89
N GLN A 232 -7.81 10.73 -0.93
CA GLN A 232 -8.77 10.17 -1.89
C GLN A 232 -9.40 11.33 -2.70
N PRO A 233 -9.38 11.42 -4.06
CA PRO A 233 -8.79 10.56 -5.09
C PRO A 233 -7.81 11.31 -6.05
N ARG A 234 -6.92 10.52 -6.72
CA ARG A 234 -6.12 10.79 -7.97
C ARG A 234 -4.59 10.83 -7.76
N PRO A 235 -3.80 10.68 -8.84
CA PRO A 235 -3.59 9.51 -9.70
C PRO A 235 -2.60 8.54 -9.03
N ARG A 236 -2.99 7.27 -8.99
CA ARG A 236 -2.37 6.21 -8.18
C ARG A 236 -0.85 6.16 -8.35
N ASP A 237 -0.16 6.12 -7.22
CA ASP A 237 1.18 5.55 -7.03
C ASP A 237 2.40 6.47 -7.15
N ARG A 238 2.35 7.64 -7.81
CA ARG A 238 3.58 8.46 -8.00
C ARG A 238 4.20 8.97 -6.69
N PHE A 239 3.38 9.32 -5.70
CA PHE A 239 3.84 9.89 -4.43
C PHE A 239 3.48 9.03 -3.22
N LEU A 240 2.93 7.83 -3.42
CA LEU A 240 2.50 6.97 -2.32
C LEU A 240 3.68 6.60 -1.42
N TYR A 241 4.82 6.24 -2.00
CA TYR A 241 6.03 5.93 -1.25
C TYR A 241 6.52 7.11 -0.40
N ALA A 242 6.59 8.31 -0.98
CA ALA A 242 7.00 9.51 -0.25
C ALA A 242 6.04 9.85 0.91
N LYS A 243 4.73 9.64 0.70
CA LYS A 243 3.70 9.83 1.72
C LYS A 243 3.83 8.82 2.86
N LEU A 244 4.08 7.55 2.55
CA LEU A 244 4.34 6.50 3.56
C LEU A 244 5.59 6.84 4.39
N LEU A 245 6.66 7.31 3.76
CA LEU A 245 7.86 7.76 4.48
C LEU A 245 7.60 8.98 5.37
N GLY A 246 6.77 9.92 4.92
CA GLY A 246 6.37 11.08 5.73
C GLY A 246 5.62 10.67 7.01
N LEU A 247 4.75 9.66 6.94
CA LEU A 247 4.06 9.13 8.11
C LEU A 247 5.01 8.55 9.17
N LEU A 248 6.15 7.99 8.77
CA LEU A 248 7.17 7.51 9.71
C LEU A 248 7.79 8.65 10.53
N ALA A 249 7.86 9.87 9.99
CA ALA A 249 8.36 11.02 10.75
C ALA A 249 7.37 11.46 11.83
N GLU A 250 6.07 11.53 11.50
CA GLU A 250 5.00 11.83 12.45
C GLU A 250 4.94 10.79 13.59
N LEU A 251 5.12 9.51 13.26
CA LEU A 251 5.13 8.43 14.24
C LEU A 251 6.22 8.59 15.31
N ARG A 252 7.36 9.20 14.99
CA ARG A 252 8.41 9.46 15.99
C ARG A 252 7.97 10.50 17.03
N SER A 253 7.24 11.53 16.60
CA SER A 253 6.66 12.52 17.51
C SER A 253 5.67 11.85 18.46
N ILE A 254 4.78 11.02 17.90
CA ILE A 254 3.80 10.23 18.68
C ILE A 254 4.50 9.27 19.66
N ASN A 255 5.56 8.59 19.21
CA ASN A 255 6.31 7.65 20.04
C ASN A 255 7.00 8.36 21.21
N SER A 256 7.55 9.56 20.98
CA SER A 256 8.14 10.38 22.05
C SER A 256 7.11 10.79 23.11
N ALA A 257 5.93 11.24 22.68
CA ALA A 257 4.83 11.56 23.60
C ALA A 257 4.34 10.34 24.37
N TYR A 258 4.22 9.18 23.70
CA TYR A 258 3.82 7.91 24.32
C TYR A 258 4.86 7.42 25.35
N GLY A 259 6.15 7.53 25.04
CA GLY A 259 7.24 7.21 25.97
C GLY A 259 7.20 8.05 27.24
N HIS A 260 6.99 9.37 27.11
CA HIS A 260 6.81 10.26 28.26
C HIS A 260 5.58 9.86 29.09
N GLN A 261 4.49 9.51 28.43
CA GLN A 261 3.26 9.06 29.07
C GLN A 261 3.41 7.74 29.85
N LEU A 262 4.18 6.78 29.34
CA LEU A 262 4.43 5.50 30.00
C LEU A 262 5.17 5.68 31.33
N GLN A 263 6.11 6.62 31.42
CA GLN A 263 6.88 6.90 32.65
C GLN A 263 5.99 7.35 33.82
N HIS A 264 4.81 7.89 33.54
CA HIS A 264 3.87 8.37 34.55
C HIS A 264 2.88 7.29 35.02
N VAL A 265 2.92 6.08 34.45
CA VAL A 265 2.05 4.96 34.86
C VAL A 265 2.67 4.25 36.06
N GLN A 266 2.09 4.47 37.25
CA GLN A 266 2.51 3.79 38.47
C GLN A 266 2.30 2.27 38.35
N GLY A 267 3.33 1.49 38.67
CA GLY A 267 3.26 0.01 38.61
C GLY A 267 3.46 -0.58 37.21
N LEU A 268 3.80 0.23 36.19
CA LEU A 268 4.02 -0.25 34.82
C LEU A 268 5.08 -1.36 34.74
N SER A 269 6.20 -1.24 35.47
CA SER A 269 7.26 -2.27 35.47
C SER A 269 6.77 -3.61 36.01
N ALA A 270 5.84 -3.60 36.97
CA ALA A 270 5.26 -4.80 37.56
C ALA A 270 4.18 -5.41 36.64
N MET A 271 3.40 -4.57 35.96
CA MET A 271 2.31 -5.02 35.07
C MET A 271 2.79 -5.42 33.67
N MET A 272 3.83 -4.77 33.16
CA MET A 272 4.28 -4.85 31.77
C MET A 272 5.81 -4.82 31.64
N PRO A 273 6.53 -5.81 32.23
CA PRO A 273 7.99 -5.80 32.26
C PRO A 273 8.61 -5.79 30.86
N LEU A 274 8.00 -6.51 29.91
CA LEU A 274 8.47 -6.57 28.53
C LEU A 274 8.33 -5.22 27.81
N LEU A 275 7.24 -4.48 28.08
CA LEU A 275 7.06 -3.15 27.49
C LEU A 275 8.07 -2.17 28.08
N GLN A 276 8.31 -2.25 29.39
CA GLN A 276 9.33 -1.43 30.06
C GLN A 276 10.71 -1.65 29.45
N GLU A 277 11.11 -2.90 29.21
CA GLU A 277 12.40 -3.25 28.60
C GLU A 277 12.55 -2.72 27.17
N VAL A 278 11.46 -2.72 26.39
CA VAL A 278 11.43 -2.17 25.03
C VAL A 278 11.53 -0.64 25.05
N CYS A 279 10.91 0.01 26.02
CA CYS A 279 10.86 1.47 26.14
C CYS A 279 12.04 2.08 26.93
N SER A 280 12.87 1.28 27.60
CA SER A 280 14.09 1.68 28.32
C SER A 280 15.33 1.60 27.43
#